data_AF-A0A1D2RV19-F1
#
_entry.id   AF-A0A1D2RV19-F1
#
_cell.length_a   1.000
_cell.length_b   1.000
_cell.length_c   1.000
_cell.angle_alpha   90.00
_cell.angle_beta   90.00
_cell.angle_gamma   90.00
#
_symmetry.space_group_name_H-M   'P 1'
#
loop_
_entity.id
_entity.type
_entity.pdbx_description
1 polymer ?
#
loop_
_entity_poly.entity_id
_entity_poly.type
_entity_poly.pdbx_seq_one_letter_code
_entity_poly.pdbx_strand_id
1 'polypeptide(L)'
;MFKSNPIPKIGLLLFLIAFAYLGSLILLGQERAVDWGLSGEEMYLHEKLLSLAVAGGAIATWFLGMYRAHLQGSWRWFIACMFAWPIAFVYTLAINTGREA
;
A
#
# COMPACT_ATOMS: atom_id res chain seq x y z
N MET A 1 9.12 -17.83 -10.45
CA MET A 1 7.87 -17.06 -10.27
C MET A 1 7.52 -17.06 -8.78
N PHE A 2 7.33 -15.90 -8.14
CA PHE A 2 6.97 -15.85 -6.71
C PHE A 2 5.61 -16.55 -6.53
N LYS A 3 5.60 -17.75 -5.93
CA LYS A 3 4.42 -18.62 -5.74
C LYS A 3 3.36 -18.07 -4.77
N SER A 4 3.51 -16.82 -4.37
CA SER A 4 2.59 -16.12 -3.47
C SER A 4 2.72 -14.61 -3.67
N ASN A 5 1.69 -13.89 -3.21
CA ASN A 5 1.62 -12.43 -3.21
C ASN A 5 1.85 -11.84 -1.80
N PRO A 6 2.93 -12.18 -1.07
CA PRO A 6 3.10 -11.74 0.30
C PRO A 6 3.32 -10.23 0.36
N ILE A 7 4.10 -9.66 -0.57
CA ILE A 7 4.39 -8.22 -0.62
C ILE A 7 3.12 -7.38 -0.70
N PRO A 8 2.24 -7.54 -1.71
CA PRO A 8 1.03 -6.75 -1.80
C PRO A 8 0.01 -7.07 -0.70
N LYS A 9 -0.02 -8.31 -0.17
CA LYS A 9 -0.89 -8.65 0.96
C LYS A 9 -0.46 -7.96 2.25
N ILE A 10 0.83 -8.02 2.58
CA ILE A 10 1.40 -7.37 3.77
C ILE A 10 1.30 -5.86 3.62
N GLY A 11 1.62 -5.30 2.44
CA GLY A 11 1.46 -3.88 2.16
C GLY A 11 0.02 -3.40 2.36
N LEU A 12 -0.96 -4.15 1.86
CA LEU A 12 -2.38 -3.82 2.03
C LEU A 12 -2.80 -3.94 3.50
N LEU A 13 -2.36 -4.98 4.20
CA LEU A 13 -2.65 -5.16 5.62
C LEU A 13 -2.10 -3.99 6.44
N LEU A 14 -0.85 -3.59 6.23
CA LEU A 14 -0.24 -2.45 6.91
C LEU A 14 -1.01 -1.15 6.63
N PHE A 15 -1.41 -0.94 5.37
CA PHE A 15 -2.22 0.21 4.98
C PHE A 15 -3.56 0.24 5.71
N LEU A 16 -4.27 -0.90 5.77
CA LEU A 16 -5.53 -1.03 6.51
C LEU A 16 -5.35 -0.80 8.01
N ILE A 17 -4.27 -1.30 8.60
CA ILE A 17 -3.94 -1.06 10.02
C ILE A 17 -3.70 0.43 10.27
N ALA A 18 -2.96 1.12 9.40
CA ALA A 18 -2.71 2.55 9.55
C ALA A 18 -3.99 3.39 9.41
N PHE A 19 -4.88 3.04 8.47
CA PHE A 19 -6.19 3.69 8.35
C PHE A 19 -7.08 3.44 9.58
N ALA A 20 -7.12 2.19 10.07
CA ALA A 20 -7.87 1.85 11.27
C ALA A 20 -7.33 2.59 12.50
N TYR A 21 -6.01 2.70 12.61
CA TYR A 21 -5.35 3.43 13.68
C TYR A 21 -5.70 4.92 13.63
N LEU A 22 -5.55 5.58 12.47
CA LEU A 22 -5.91 6.99 12.31
C LEU A 22 -7.40 7.22 12.58
N GLY A 23 -8.27 6.35 12.07
CA GLY A 23 -9.71 6.40 12.35
C GLY A 23 -10.03 6.26 13.84
N SER A 24 -9.30 5.42 14.57
CA SER A 24 -9.47 5.30 16.03
C SER A 24 -9.10 6.57 16.78
N LEU A 25 -8.05 7.29 16.36
CA LEU A 25 -7.67 8.58 16.97
C LEU A 25 -8.77 9.64 16.76
N ILE A 26 -9.35 9.69 15.55
CA ILE A 26 -10.45 10.59 15.22
C ILE A 26 -11.68 10.27 16.08
N LEU A 27 -12.06 9.00 16.17
CA LEU A 27 -13.21 8.56 16.98
C LEU A 27 -13.02 8.82 18.48
N LEU A 28 -11.78 8.78 18.96
CA LEU A 28 -11.42 9.13 20.34
C LEU A 28 -11.30 10.65 20.58
N GLY A 29 -11.58 11.48 19.57
CA GLY A 29 -11.57 12.93 19.69
C GLY A 29 -10.18 13.53 19.95
N GLN A 30 -9.13 12.87 19.48
CA GLN A 30 -7.76 13.35 19.68
C GLN A 30 -7.51 14.61 18.85
N GLU A 31 -7.20 15.73 19.49
CA GLU A 31 -6.99 17.03 18.83
C GLU A 31 -5.91 17.00 17.74
N ARG A 32 -4.89 16.14 17.92
CA ARG A 32 -3.79 15.95 16.96
C ARG A 32 -4.16 15.28 15.63
N ALA A 33 -5.37 14.76 15.48
CA ALA A 33 -5.81 14.03 14.28
C ALA A 33 -7.05 14.67 13.62
N VAL A 34 -7.37 15.92 13.99
CA VAL A 34 -8.57 16.65 13.54
C VAL A 34 -8.55 16.93 12.04
N ASP A 35 -7.36 17.06 11.45
CA ASP A 35 -7.16 17.31 10.02
C ASP A 35 -7.17 16.04 9.15
N TRP A 36 -7.56 14.90 9.73
CA TRP A 36 -7.50 13.59 9.07
C TRP A 36 -6.08 13.16 8.69
N GLY A 37 -5.08 13.72 9.38
CA GLY A 37 -3.67 13.40 9.20
C GLY A 37 -2.95 13.30 10.54
N LEU A 38 -1.67 12.97 10.43
CA LEU A 38 -0.69 13.19 11.49
C LEU A 38 0.55 13.76 10.82
N SER A 39 0.93 14.97 11.21
CA SER A 39 2.20 15.55 10.80
C SER A 39 3.37 14.89 11.53
N GLY A 40 4.59 15.01 10.98
CA GLY A 40 5.78 14.37 11.56
C GLY A 40 6.09 14.76 13.01
N GLU A 41 5.64 15.93 13.46
CA GLU A 41 5.79 16.39 14.84
C GLU A 41 4.71 15.83 15.78
N GLU A 42 3.52 15.52 15.26
CA GLU A 42 2.40 14.94 16.04
C GLU A 42 2.52 13.43 16.22
N MET A 43 3.37 12.80 15.40
CA MET A 43 3.55 11.35 15.41
C MET A 43 4.47 10.89 16.54
N TYR A 44 4.00 9.92 17.31
CA TYR A 44 4.86 9.11 18.17
C TYR A 44 5.79 8.20 17.35
N LEU A 45 6.86 7.70 17.98
CA LEU A 45 7.85 6.87 17.31
C LEU A 45 7.24 5.63 16.62
N HIS A 46 6.31 4.94 17.26
CA HIS A 46 5.64 3.77 16.66
C HIS A 46 4.78 4.15 15.45
N GLU A 47 4.17 5.34 15.46
CA GLU A 47 3.39 5.85 14.33
C GLU A 47 4.32 6.19 13.15
N LYS A 48 5.48 6.78 13.41
CA LYS A 48 6.52 7.01 12.39
C LYS A 48 6.99 5.70 11.77
N LEU A 49 7.25 4.68 12.58
CA LEU A 49 7.65 3.34 12.11
C LEU A 49 6.54 2.69 11.27
N LEU A 50 5.28 2.80 11.71
CA LEU A 50 4.13 2.30 10.94
C LEU A 50 4.02 3.01 9.59
N SER A 51 4.12 4.35 9.55
CA SER A 51 4.09 5.11 8.30
C SER A 51 5.23 4.73 7.34
N LEU A 52 6.44 4.51 7.85
CA LEU A 52 7.56 4.02 7.05
C LEU A 52 7.27 2.61 6.49
N ALA A 53 6.72 1.72 7.30
CA ALA A 53 6.35 0.37 6.87
C ALA A 53 5.25 0.38 5.80
N VAL A 54 4.24 1.25 5.95
CA VAL A 54 3.17 1.45 4.97
C VAL A 54 3.72 2.01 3.66
N ALA A 55 4.54 3.06 3.72
CA ALA A 55 5.18 3.64 2.54
C ALA A 55 6.04 2.59 1.82
N GLY A 56 6.86 1.84 2.57
CA GLY A 56 7.68 0.77 2.04
C GLY A 56 6.85 -0.33 1.36
N GLY A 57 5.76 -0.77 1.99
CA GLY A 57 4.84 -1.76 1.44
C GLY A 57 4.11 -1.29 0.17
N ALA A 58 3.69 -0.02 0.15
CA ALA A 58 3.05 0.60 -1.02
C ALA A 58 4.03 0.74 -2.18
N ILE A 59 5.24 1.25 -1.94
CA ILE A 59 6.30 1.39 -2.95
C ILE A 59 6.70 0.02 -3.51
N ALA A 60 6.93 -0.98 -2.64
CA ALA A 60 7.28 -2.32 -3.07
C ALA A 60 6.18 -2.94 -3.95
N THR A 61 4.92 -2.76 -3.58
CA THR A 61 3.77 -3.21 -4.37
C THR A 61 3.66 -2.47 -5.69
N TRP A 62 3.91 -1.16 -5.69
CA TRP A 62 3.88 -0.32 -6.87
C TRP A 62 4.90 -0.78 -7.92
N PHE A 63 6.17 -0.92 -7.53
CA PHE A 63 7.21 -1.43 -8.41
C PHE A 63 6.95 -2.87 -8.86
N LEU A 64 6.45 -3.73 -7.97
CA LEU A 64 6.09 -5.11 -8.32
C LEU A 64 4.97 -5.15 -9.37
N GLY A 65 3.95 -4.30 -9.26
CA GLY A 65 2.87 -4.19 -10.21
C GLY A 65 3.37 -3.77 -11.60
N MET A 66 4.18 -2.71 -11.66
CA MET A 66 4.80 -2.26 -12.90
C MET A 66 5.68 -3.36 -13.52
N TYR A 67 6.54 -3.98 -12.72
CA TYR A 67 7.42 -5.05 -13.18
C TYR A 67 6.65 -6.23 -13.78
N ARG A 68 5.60 -6.68 -13.09
CA ARG A 68 4.74 -7.78 -13.55
C ARG A 68 3.97 -7.42 -14.82
N ALA A 69 3.47 -6.19 -14.94
CA ALA A 69 2.77 -5.72 -16.12
C ALA A 69 3.70 -5.65 -17.34
N HIS A 70 4.94 -5.20 -17.13
CA HIS A 70 5.98 -5.19 -18.15
C HIS A 70 6.31 -6.61 -18.64
N LEU A 71 6.53 -7.56 -17.72
CA LEU A 71 6.81 -8.96 -18.08
C LEU A 71 5.66 -9.64 -18.84
N GLN A 72 4.41 -9.28 -18.55
CA GLN A 72 3.24 -9.78 -19.28
C GLN A 72 2.98 -9.06 -20.61
N GLY A 73 3.80 -8.06 -20.98
CA GLY A 73 3.59 -7.25 -22.19
C GLY A 73 2.33 -6.38 -22.12
N SER A 74 1.74 -6.17 -20.94
CA SER A 74 0.50 -5.42 -20.81
C SER A 74 0.74 -3.93 -20.58
N TRP A 75 0.83 -3.19 -21.68
CA TRP A 75 1.10 -1.74 -21.65
C TRP A 75 0.04 -0.94 -20.88
N ARG A 76 -1.24 -1.33 -20.98
CA ARG A 76 -2.34 -0.69 -20.25
C ARG A 76 -2.14 -0.78 -18.74
N TRP A 77 -1.83 -1.97 -18.23
CA TRP A 77 -1.59 -2.17 -16.80
C TRP A 77 -0.29 -1.52 -16.33
N PHE A 78 0.75 -1.51 -17.18
CA PHE A 78 2.00 -0.83 -16.89
C PHE A 78 1.78 0.68 -16.67
N ILE A 79 1.14 1.37 -17.63
CA ILE A 79 0.80 2.80 -17.51
C ILE A 79 -0.10 3.05 -16.31
N ALA A 80 -1.13 2.22 -16.11
CA ALA A 80 -2.06 2.39 -15.00
C ALA A 80 -1.35 2.28 -13.64
N CYS A 81 -0.46 1.29 -13.47
CA CYS A 81 0.36 1.19 -12.27
C CYS A 81 1.30 2.38 -12.15
N MET A 82 1.92 2.84 -13.24
CA MET A 82 2.91 3.94 -13.23
C MET A 82 2.31 5.27 -12.75
N PHE A 83 1.08 5.61 -13.13
CA PHE A 83 0.44 6.87 -12.72
C PHE A 83 -0.46 6.77 -11.49
N ALA A 84 -0.91 5.57 -11.14
CA ALA A 84 -1.81 5.37 -10.01
C ALA A 84 -1.35 4.17 -9.17
N TRP A 85 -0.56 4.46 -8.13
CA TRP A 85 -0.03 3.44 -7.23
C TRP A 85 -1.10 2.50 -6.61
N PRO A 86 -2.35 2.92 -6.29
CA PRO A 86 -3.35 2.00 -5.75
C PRO A 86 -3.74 0.92 -6.76
N ILE A 87 -3.66 1.21 -8.06
CA ILE A 87 -3.94 0.25 -9.12
C ILE A 87 -2.95 -0.92 -9.08
N ALA A 88 -1.72 -0.70 -8.60
CA ALA A 88 -0.76 -1.78 -8.44
C ALA A 88 -1.21 -2.86 -7.44
N PHE A 89 -1.96 -2.48 -6.40
CA PHE A 89 -2.56 -3.45 -5.48
C PHE A 89 -3.65 -4.28 -6.19
N VAL A 90 -4.53 -3.64 -6.95
CA VAL A 90 -5.57 -4.32 -7.73
C VAL A 90 -4.94 -5.28 -8.73
N TYR A 91 -3.97 -4.79 -9.51
CA TYR A 91 -3.31 -5.59 -10.53
C TYR A 91 -2.57 -6.77 -9.93
N THR A 92 -1.79 -6.58 -8.86
CA THR A 92 -1.05 -7.68 -8.24
C THR A 92 -1.96 -8.66 -7.50
N LEU A 93 -3.02 -8.22 -6.82
CA LEU A 93 -3.86 -9.09 -5.97
C LEU A 93 -5.03 -9.75 -6.69
N ALA A 94 -5.59 -9.13 -7.74
CA ALA A 94 -6.79 -9.62 -8.41
C ALA A 94 -6.54 -10.10 -9.85
N ILE A 95 -5.58 -9.49 -10.57
CA ILE A 95 -5.37 -9.76 -12.00
C ILE A 95 -4.18 -10.71 -12.19
N ASN A 96 -3.00 -10.28 -11.77
CA ASN A 96 -1.76 -11.04 -11.87
C ASN A 96 -1.34 -11.53 -10.49
N THR A 97 -2.06 -12.56 -10.03
CA THR A 97 -1.98 -13.08 -8.65
C THR A 97 -0.69 -13.88 -8.37
N GLY A 98 0.17 -14.08 -9.36
CA GLY A 98 1.37 -14.89 -9.24
C GLY A 98 1.10 -16.40 -9.06
N ARG A 99 -0.17 -16.84 -9.17
CA ARG A 99 -0.53 -18.26 -9.33
C ARG A 99 -0.43 -18.63 -10.81
N GLU A 100 0.18 -19.78 -11.10
CA GLU A 100 0.15 -20.37 -12.45
C GLU A 100 -1.31 -20.66 -12.83
N ALA A 101 -1.63 -20.46 -14.12
CA ALA A 101 -2.89 -20.83 -14.74
C ALA A 101 -3.00 -22.36 -14.88
#